data_AF-A0A4R6S715-F1
#
_entry.id   AF-A0A4R6S715-F1
#
_cell.length_a   1.000
_cell.length_b   1.000
_cell.length_c   1.000
_cell.angle_alpha   90.00
_cell.angle_beta   90.00
_cell.angle_gamma   90.00
#
_symmetry.space_group_name_H-M   'P 1'
#
loop_
_entity.id
_entity.type
_entity.pdbx_description
1 polymer ?
#
loop_
_entity_poly.entity_id
_entity_poly.type
_entity_poly.pdbx_seq_one_letter_code
_entity_poly.pdbx_strand_id
1 'polypeptide(L)'
;MAKRTEDAGVRRGTRQDYPEDRFDRVERTGRVGAHRVTARPRYTWQYIIAALLGFAVLTTLGVLTVHTIGDSGKLPISGTSPSSTAEQSAPEAKLDPDATVAILNGTTTENLAAALDQIISTEKWGSILFSGSAAESNVEISAVFYSDPADAPAAAGLAAKLGGLSTYTTSDYDSYNAKLVVLLGADYQGPGLAEAAEMTATAAATPGGEISMGNETVPEGTPEIDPATGWEIDPATGFPIDPATGLATDPAAATS
;
A
#
# COMPACT_ATOMS: atom_id res chain seq x y z
N MET A 1 -89.42 -8.31 -6.19
CA MET A 1 -88.76 -8.55 -7.49
C MET A 1 -89.44 -7.67 -8.53
N ALA A 2 -88.74 -6.65 -9.02
CA ALA A 2 -89.26 -5.65 -9.94
C ALA A 2 -88.64 -5.80 -11.33
N LYS A 3 -89.49 -5.92 -12.35
CA LYS A 3 -89.31 -5.61 -13.78
C LYS A 3 -90.73 -5.34 -14.29
N ARG A 4 -91.07 -4.37 -15.14
CA ARG A 4 -90.36 -3.60 -16.17
C ARG A 4 -91.39 -2.57 -16.69
N THR A 5 -90.94 -1.38 -17.07
CA THR A 5 -91.46 -0.50 -18.16
C THR A 5 -90.41 0.60 -18.28
N GLU A 6 -89.50 0.64 -19.26
CA GLU A 6 -89.72 0.92 -20.69
C GLU A 6 -90.75 2.04 -20.90
N ASP A 7 -90.28 3.29 -20.79
CA ASP A 7 -90.57 4.27 -21.83
C ASP A 7 -89.38 5.23 -21.98
N ALA A 8 -88.94 5.35 -23.22
CA ALA A 8 -87.70 5.97 -23.64
C ALA A 8 -88.06 7.13 -24.56
N GLY A 9 -87.47 8.29 -24.28
CA GLY A 9 -87.33 9.37 -25.24
C GLY A 9 -88.54 10.28 -25.35
N VAL A 10 -88.43 11.47 -24.77
CA VAL A 10 -88.28 12.74 -25.51
C VAL A 10 -87.84 13.79 -24.49
N ARG A 11 -86.52 14.01 -24.38
CA ARG A 11 -85.99 15.30 -23.92
C ARG A 11 -85.00 15.79 -24.96
N ARG A 12 -85.53 16.16 -26.14
CA ARG A 12 -84.79 16.97 -27.10
C ARG A 12 -84.82 18.39 -26.55
N GLY A 13 -83.83 18.73 -25.72
CA GLY A 13 -83.59 20.12 -25.34
C GLY A 13 -83.47 20.96 -26.61
N THR A 14 -84.25 22.03 -26.68
CA THR A 14 -84.10 23.08 -27.66
C THR A 14 -82.65 23.56 -27.60
N ARG A 15 -81.88 23.41 -28.68
CA ARG A 15 -80.65 24.20 -28.85
C ARG A 15 -81.10 25.65 -28.76
N GLN A 16 -80.54 26.41 -27.81
CA GLN A 16 -80.66 27.85 -27.89
C GLN A 16 -79.96 28.27 -29.19
N ASP A 17 -80.73 28.83 -30.14
CA ASP A 17 -80.18 29.52 -31.28
C ASP A 17 -79.55 30.81 -30.76
N TYR A 18 -78.22 30.83 -30.71
CA TYR A 18 -77.47 32.05 -30.40
C TYR A 18 -77.46 32.94 -31.66
N PRO A 19 -77.58 34.27 -31.52
CA PRO A 19 -77.47 35.17 -32.66
C PRO A 19 -76.08 35.06 -33.30
N GLU A 20 -76.00 35.05 -34.63
CA GLU A 20 -74.72 34.96 -35.35
C GLU A 20 -73.80 36.15 -34.98
N ASP A 21 -72.64 35.85 -34.41
CA ASP A 21 -71.63 36.86 -34.10
C ASP A 21 -70.61 36.97 -35.25
N ARG A 22 -69.83 38.04 -35.28
CA ARG A 22 -68.78 38.28 -36.25
C ARG A 22 -67.70 37.19 -36.28
N PHE A 23 -67.60 36.38 -35.23
CA PHE A 23 -66.71 35.21 -35.20
C PHE A 23 -67.22 34.03 -36.04
N ASP A 24 -68.52 33.99 -36.35
CA ASP A 24 -69.11 32.94 -37.18
C ASP A 24 -68.97 33.25 -38.69
N ARG A 25 -68.75 34.53 -39.04
CA ARG A 25 -68.59 35.02 -40.42
C ARG A 25 -67.16 34.92 -40.98
N VAL A 26 -66.25 34.28 -40.26
CA VAL A 26 -64.87 34.09 -40.73
C VAL A 26 -64.83 32.89 -41.66
N GLU A 27 -64.20 33.02 -42.84
CA GLU A 27 -63.94 31.87 -43.70
C GLU A 27 -63.18 30.80 -42.90
N ARG A 28 -63.67 29.57 -42.93
CA ARG A 28 -63.02 28.44 -42.24
C ARG A 28 -61.71 28.12 -42.94
N THR A 29 -60.65 28.84 -42.60
CA THR A 29 -59.30 28.49 -43.02
C THR A 29 -58.88 27.21 -42.30
N GLY A 30 -58.21 26.31 -43.01
CA GLY A 30 -58.03 24.91 -42.60
C GLY A 30 -57.48 24.73 -41.18
N ARG A 31 -57.82 23.58 -40.58
CA ARG A 31 -57.36 23.02 -39.29
C ARG A 31 -56.28 23.85 -38.55
N VAL A 32 -56.69 24.88 -37.82
CA VAL A 32 -55.81 25.64 -36.90
C VAL A 32 -56.05 25.13 -35.48
N GLY A 33 -55.21 24.20 -35.04
CA GLY A 33 -55.07 23.83 -33.65
C GLY A 33 -53.58 23.60 -33.40
N ALA A 34 -53.09 23.98 -32.22
CA ALA A 34 -51.70 23.76 -31.85
C ALA A 34 -51.34 22.30 -32.10
N HIS A 35 -50.53 22.05 -33.13
CA HIS A 35 -49.99 20.73 -33.43
C HIS A 35 -49.05 20.37 -32.28
N ARG A 36 -49.61 19.80 -31.21
CA ARG A 36 -48.82 19.05 -30.24
C ARG A 36 -48.27 17.86 -31.00
N VAL A 37 -47.01 17.98 -31.40
CA VAL A 37 -46.20 16.85 -31.83
C VAL A 37 -46.24 15.87 -30.67
N THR A 38 -46.97 14.77 -30.81
CA THR A 38 -46.83 13.67 -29.88
C THR A 38 -45.42 13.15 -30.11
N ALA A 39 -44.51 13.47 -29.19
CA ALA A 39 -43.16 12.93 -29.23
C ALA A 39 -43.30 11.41 -29.18
N ARG A 40 -43.04 10.75 -30.31
CA ARG A 40 -42.95 9.29 -30.34
C ARG A 40 -41.83 8.94 -29.36
N PRO A 41 -42.05 8.12 -28.33
CA PRO A 41 -40.97 7.68 -27.47
C PRO A 41 -40.01 6.91 -28.36
N ARG A 42 -38.93 7.57 -28.73
CA ARG A 42 -37.84 6.97 -29.50
C ARG A 42 -37.30 5.86 -28.63
N TYR A 43 -37.15 4.68 -29.21
CA TYR A 43 -36.75 3.43 -28.56
C TYR A 43 -35.27 3.48 -28.12
N THR A 44 -34.82 4.59 -27.54
CA THR A 44 -33.45 4.83 -27.09
C THR A 44 -33.03 3.88 -25.98
N TRP A 45 -33.99 3.35 -25.24
CA TRP A 45 -33.75 2.37 -24.18
C TRP A 45 -33.17 1.05 -24.70
N GLN A 46 -33.47 0.66 -25.96
CA GLN A 46 -32.84 -0.51 -26.59
C GLN A 46 -31.33 -0.34 -26.73
N TYR A 47 -30.85 0.87 -27.04
CA TYR A 47 -29.41 1.14 -27.11
C TYR A 47 -28.76 1.09 -25.73
N ILE A 48 -29.45 1.52 -24.68
CA ILE A 48 -28.94 1.42 -23.30
C ILE A 48 -28.80 -0.05 -22.89
N ILE A 49 -29.82 -0.89 -23.17
CA ILE A 49 -29.73 -2.33 -22.90
C ILE A 49 -28.60 -2.97 -23.71
N ALA A 50 -28.51 -2.66 -25.01
CA ALA A 50 -27.47 -3.21 -25.87
C ALA A 50 -26.07 -2.79 -25.39
N ALA A 51 -25.90 -1.55 -24.93
CA ALA A 51 -24.66 -1.05 -24.35
C ALA A 51 -24.30 -1.76 -23.04
N LEU A 52 -25.27 -1.94 -22.13
CA LEU A 52 -25.05 -2.66 -20.87
C LEU A 52 -24.70 -4.13 -21.10
N LEU A 53 -25.37 -4.78 -22.05
CA LEU A 53 -25.13 -6.17 -22.40
C LEU A 53 -23.76 -6.34 -23.07
N GLY A 54 -23.40 -5.43 -23.98
CA GLY A 54 -22.07 -5.36 -24.57
C GLY A 54 -20.97 -5.15 -23.53
N PHE A 55 -21.17 -4.23 -22.59
CA PHE A 55 -20.23 -3.97 -21.50
C PHE A 55 -20.05 -5.19 -20.60
N ALA A 56 -21.14 -5.86 -20.21
CA ALA A 56 -21.08 -7.07 -19.40
C ALA A 56 -20.32 -8.20 -20.11
N VAL A 57 -20.55 -8.39 -21.41
CA VAL A 57 -19.82 -9.39 -22.23
C VAL A 57 -18.34 -9.04 -22.38
N LEU A 58 -18.00 -7.77 -22.62
CA LEU A 58 -16.60 -7.35 -22.71
C LEU A 58 -15.87 -7.55 -21.38
N THR A 59 -16.53 -7.23 -20.27
CA THR A 59 -15.96 -7.34 -18.92
C THR A 59 -15.72 -8.81 -18.57
N THR A 60 -16.68 -9.70 -18.82
CA THR A 60 -16.52 -11.13 -18.52
C THR A 60 -15.46 -11.78 -19.40
N LEU A 61 -15.41 -11.42 -20.69
CA LEU A 61 -14.38 -11.92 -21.60
C LEU A 61 -12.98 -11.41 -21.24
N GLY A 62 -12.88 -10.14 -20.83
CA GLY A 62 -11.62 -9.53 -20.37
C GLY A 62 -11.09 -10.23 -19.12
N VAL A 63 -11.93 -10.42 -18.10
CA VAL A 63 -11.56 -11.13 -16.86
C VAL A 63 -11.15 -12.58 -17.15
N LEU A 64 -11.89 -13.28 -18.01
CA LEU A 64 -11.56 -14.67 -18.37
C LEU A 64 -10.23 -14.78 -19.13
N THR A 65 -9.91 -13.79 -19.96
CA THR A 65 -8.63 -13.74 -20.69
C THR A 65 -7.45 -13.51 -19.75
N VAL A 66 -7.59 -12.63 -18.75
CA VAL A 66 -6.54 -12.38 -17.76
C VAL A 66 -6.33 -13.61 -16.87
N HIS A 67 -7.41 -14.26 -16.44
CA HIS A 67 -7.31 -15.46 -15.59
C HIS A 67 -6.65 -16.64 -16.30
N THR A 68 -6.87 -16.87 -17.60
CA THR A 68 -6.21 -17.97 -18.32
C THR A 68 -4.72 -17.72 -18.57
N ILE A 69 -4.31 -16.45 -18.68
CA ILE A 69 -2.91 -16.02 -18.83
C ILE A 69 -2.14 -16.09 -17.51
N GLY A 70 -2.80 -15.81 -16.38
CA GLY A 70 -2.19 -15.93 -15.05
C GLY A 70 -1.95 -17.38 -14.60
N ASP A 71 -2.76 -18.33 -15.08
CA ASP A 71 -2.69 -19.75 -14.70
C ASP A 71 -1.81 -20.60 -15.64
N SER A 72 -1.52 -20.10 -16.84
CA SER A 72 -0.74 -20.80 -17.88
C SER A 72 0.52 -20.01 -18.20
N GLY A 73 1.63 -20.28 -17.49
CA GLY A 73 2.91 -19.59 -17.64
C GLY A 73 3.65 -19.75 -18.99
N LYS A 74 2.96 -19.79 -20.14
CA LYS A 74 3.54 -19.72 -21.50
C LYS A 74 2.51 -19.18 -22.52
N LEU A 75 2.83 -18.07 -23.18
CA LEU A 75 2.10 -17.58 -24.36
C LEU A 75 3.03 -17.54 -25.60
N PRO A 76 2.67 -18.20 -26.72
CA PRO A 76 3.31 -17.97 -28.00
C PRO A 76 2.53 -16.90 -28.79
N ILE A 77 2.97 -15.64 -28.73
CA ILE A 77 2.43 -14.58 -29.60
C ILE A 77 3.26 -14.45 -30.87
N SER A 78 2.72 -14.90 -32.00
CA SER A 78 3.20 -14.54 -33.33
C SER A 78 2.31 -13.45 -33.90
N GLY A 79 2.90 -12.27 -34.18
CA GLY A 79 2.37 -11.36 -35.20
C GLY A 79 1.54 -10.17 -34.73
N THR A 80 2.23 -9.20 -34.12
CA THR A 80 2.02 -7.73 -34.14
C THR A 80 2.32 -7.23 -32.74
N SER A 81 3.60 -7.01 -32.45
CA SER A 81 3.99 -6.23 -31.29
C SER A 81 3.35 -4.84 -31.45
N PRO A 82 2.44 -4.39 -30.57
CA PRO A 82 2.43 -2.97 -30.28
C PRO A 82 3.86 -2.65 -29.85
N SER A 83 4.48 -1.67 -30.50
CA SER A 83 5.83 -1.22 -30.18
C SER A 83 5.94 -1.15 -28.66
N SER A 84 6.75 -2.04 -28.08
CA SER A 84 7.15 -1.96 -26.68
C SER A 84 7.59 -0.52 -26.47
N THR A 85 6.86 0.22 -25.64
CA THR A 85 7.44 1.36 -24.95
C THR A 85 8.71 0.81 -24.30
N ALA A 86 9.85 1.21 -24.85
CA ALA A 86 11.22 0.85 -24.51
C ALA A 86 11.37 -0.37 -23.58
N GLU A 87 11.76 -1.50 -24.18
CA GLU A 87 12.62 -2.47 -23.51
C GLU A 87 13.89 -1.70 -23.10
N GLN A 88 13.84 -1.05 -21.94
CA GLN A 88 15.01 -0.50 -21.28
C GLN A 88 15.89 -1.71 -21.02
N SER A 89 16.95 -1.85 -21.79
CA SER A 89 17.93 -2.92 -21.64
C SER A 89 18.31 -2.96 -20.16
N ALA A 90 17.92 -4.04 -19.47
CA ALA A 90 18.34 -4.23 -18.09
C ALA A 90 19.87 -4.17 -18.09
N PRO A 91 20.47 -3.25 -17.31
CA PRO A 91 21.93 -3.10 -17.29
C PRO A 91 22.57 -4.44 -16.93
N GLU A 92 23.74 -4.74 -17.50
CA GLU A 92 24.48 -5.96 -17.16
C GLU A 92 24.64 -6.04 -15.64
N ALA A 93 24.04 -7.06 -15.02
CA ALA A 93 24.04 -7.23 -13.58
C ALA A 93 25.46 -7.51 -13.08
N LYS A 94 26.08 -6.53 -12.42
CA LYS A 94 27.43 -6.60 -11.87
C LYS A 94 27.37 -6.24 -10.40
N LEU A 95 27.70 -7.17 -9.52
CA LEU A 95 27.72 -6.89 -8.09
C LEU A 95 28.91 -5.98 -7.73
N ASP A 96 28.65 -4.94 -6.93
CA ASP A 96 29.65 -4.02 -6.38
C ASP A 96 29.62 -4.07 -4.84
N PRO A 97 30.61 -4.73 -4.20
CA PRO A 97 30.65 -4.88 -2.75
C PRO A 97 30.94 -3.55 -2.01
N ASP A 98 31.50 -2.56 -2.70
CA ASP A 98 31.85 -1.26 -2.11
C ASP A 98 30.71 -0.23 -2.23
N ALA A 99 29.62 -0.57 -2.93
CA ALA A 99 28.46 0.30 -3.07
C ALA A 99 27.74 0.48 -1.73
N THR A 100 27.41 1.73 -1.36
CA THR A 100 26.64 2.01 -0.15
C THR A 100 25.16 1.72 -0.38
N VAL A 101 24.58 0.90 0.50
CA VAL A 101 23.19 0.42 0.38
C VAL A 101 22.36 0.94 1.56
N ALA A 102 21.20 1.53 1.27
CA ALA A 102 20.17 1.81 2.26
C ALA A 102 18.98 0.87 2.05
N ILE A 103 18.51 0.23 3.12
CA ILE A 103 17.42 -0.75 3.09
C ILE A 103 16.21 -0.14 3.78
N LEU A 104 15.11 0.00 3.04
CA LEU A 104 13.87 0.61 3.49
C LEU A 104 12.73 -0.42 3.44
N ASN A 105 12.27 -0.83 4.61
CA ASN A 105 11.15 -1.75 4.73
C ASN A 105 9.82 -1.00 4.60
N GLY A 106 9.16 -1.14 3.45
CA GLY A 106 7.85 -0.58 3.17
C GLY A 106 6.70 -1.56 3.39
N THR A 107 6.91 -2.60 4.20
CA THR A 107 5.91 -3.64 4.49
C THR A 107 5.49 -3.62 5.97
N THR A 108 4.48 -4.42 6.30
CA THR A 108 4.06 -4.69 7.69
C THR A 108 4.90 -5.77 8.37
N THR A 109 5.85 -6.40 7.67
CA THR A 109 6.70 -7.44 8.26
C THR A 109 7.78 -6.79 9.12
N GLU A 110 7.73 -7.07 10.42
CA GLU A 110 8.74 -6.55 11.35
C GLU A 110 10.11 -7.18 11.07
N ASN A 111 11.18 -6.44 11.38
CA ASN A 111 12.57 -6.90 11.28
C ASN A 111 13.07 -7.30 9.88
N LEU A 112 12.29 -7.13 8.81
CA LEU A 112 12.70 -7.49 7.44
C LEU A 112 13.96 -6.74 6.98
N ALA A 113 14.05 -5.44 7.27
CA ALA A 113 15.25 -4.66 6.96
C ALA A 113 16.49 -5.17 7.72
N ALA A 114 16.33 -5.59 8.97
CA ALA A 114 17.41 -6.12 9.79
C ALA A 114 17.86 -7.51 9.34
N ALA A 115 16.92 -8.38 8.94
CA ALA A 115 17.23 -9.68 8.37
C ALA A 115 18.07 -9.53 7.08
N LEU A 116 17.66 -8.60 6.21
CA LEU A 116 18.43 -8.30 5.00
C LEU A 116 19.78 -7.66 5.27
N ASP A 117 19.87 -6.84 6.31
CA ASP A 117 21.13 -6.24 6.73
C ASP A 117 22.19 -7.32 7.05
N GLN A 118 21.78 -8.36 7.78
CA GLN A 118 22.64 -9.51 8.07
C GLN A 118 23.03 -10.28 6.80
N ILE A 119 22.09 -10.51 5.89
CA ILE A 119 22.33 -11.28 4.66
C ILE A 119 23.30 -10.54 3.74
N ILE A 120 23.04 -9.25 3.47
CA ILE A 120 23.88 -8.42 2.60
C ILE A 120 25.29 -8.27 3.19
N SER A 121 25.40 -8.13 4.52
CA SER A 121 26.69 -8.06 5.22
C SER A 121 27.46 -9.38 5.15
N THR A 122 26.78 -10.52 5.33
CA THR A 122 27.38 -11.86 5.30
C THR A 122 27.90 -12.20 3.90
N GLU A 123 27.07 -11.94 2.89
CA GLU A 123 27.34 -12.25 1.50
C GLU A 123 28.19 -11.19 0.79
N LYS A 124 28.44 -10.05 1.46
CA LYS A 124 29.22 -8.91 0.95
C LYS A 124 28.65 -8.37 -0.37
N TRP A 125 27.33 -8.22 -0.43
CA TRP A 125 26.66 -7.68 -1.61
C TRP A 125 26.70 -6.16 -1.71
N GLY A 126 27.14 -5.48 -0.65
CA GLY A 126 27.31 -4.03 -0.56
C GLY A 126 27.68 -3.63 0.87
N SER A 127 27.98 -2.35 1.07
CA SER A 127 28.23 -1.76 2.39
C SER A 127 26.99 -1.06 2.89
N ILE A 128 26.40 -1.56 3.97
CA ILE A 128 25.12 -1.03 4.44
C ILE A 128 25.35 0.25 5.22
N LEU A 129 24.69 1.31 4.77
CA LEU A 129 24.74 2.61 5.43
C LEU A 129 23.62 2.74 6.45
N PHE A 130 22.43 2.24 6.10
CA PHE A 130 21.24 2.32 6.91
C PHE A 130 20.26 1.21 6.58
N SER A 131 19.64 0.62 7.60
CA SER A 131 18.53 -0.32 7.46
C SER A 131 17.41 0.11 8.40
N GLY A 132 16.19 0.27 7.89
CA GLY A 132 15.07 0.67 8.73
C GLY A 132 13.72 0.62 8.01
N SER A 133 12.70 1.13 8.69
CA SER A 133 11.37 1.28 8.10
C SER A 133 11.37 2.41 7.05
N ALA A 134 10.67 2.17 5.96
CA ALA A 134 10.37 3.22 4.99
C ALA A 134 9.38 4.23 5.59
N ALA A 135 9.18 5.36 4.89
CA ALA A 135 8.20 6.37 5.29
C ALA A 135 6.76 5.82 5.26
N GLU A 136 6.50 4.82 4.42
CA GLU A 136 5.21 4.15 4.27
C GLU A 136 5.40 2.64 4.45
N SER A 137 4.46 1.96 5.11
CA SER A 137 4.50 0.51 5.37
C SER A 137 3.54 -0.31 4.50
N ASN A 138 2.94 0.34 3.49
CA ASN A 138 1.97 -0.22 2.54
C ASN A 138 2.46 -0.13 1.09
N VAL A 139 3.77 -0.21 0.88
CA VAL A 139 4.37 -0.21 -0.46
C VAL A 139 4.01 -1.52 -1.15
N GLU A 140 3.44 -1.46 -2.36
CA GLU A 140 3.03 -2.66 -3.10
C GLU A 140 4.19 -3.31 -3.86
N ILE A 141 5.14 -2.50 -4.37
CA ILE A 141 6.18 -2.93 -5.31
C ILE A 141 7.58 -2.77 -4.70
N SER A 142 8.37 -3.82 -4.81
CA SER A 142 9.76 -3.87 -4.37
C SER A 142 10.69 -3.44 -5.49
N ALA A 143 11.60 -2.52 -5.19
CA ALA A 143 12.51 -1.98 -6.18
C ALA A 143 13.85 -1.53 -5.59
N VAL A 144 14.88 -1.53 -6.44
CA VAL A 144 16.18 -0.92 -6.14
C VAL A 144 16.28 0.40 -6.89
N PHE A 145 16.45 1.46 -6.13
CA PHE A 145 16.61 2.83 -6.62
C PHE A 145 18.07 3.23 -6.64
N TYR A 146 18.47 3.99 -7.66
CA TYR A 146 19.79 4.57 -7.77
C TYR A 146 19.72 5.98 -8.38
N SER A 147 20.64 6.86 -7.98
CA SER A 147 20.71 8.24 -8.48
C SER A 147 21.62 8.36 -9.71
N ASP A 148 22.80 7.72 -9.69
CA ASP A 148 23.79 7.80 -10.76
C ASP A 148 23.60 6.65 -11.77
N PRO A 149 23.47 6.92 -13.08
CA PRO A 149 23.43 5.87 -14.10
C PRO A 149 24.65 4.93 -14.11
N ALA A 150 25.80 5.35 -13.56
CA ALA A 150 26.97 4.48 -13.39
C ALA A 150 26.74 3.34 -12.39
N ASP A 151 25.78 3.48 -11.48
CA ASP A 151 25.41 2.48 -10.47
C ASP A 151 24.31 1.52 -10.94
N ALA A 152 23.74 1.75 -12.13
CA ALA A 152 22.77 0.85 -12.75
C ALA A 152 23.18 -0.64 -12.78
N PRO A 153 24.43 -1.01 -13.16
CA PRO A 153 24.85 -2.41 -13.11
C PRO A 153 24.98 -2.97 -11.68
N ALA A 154 25.37 -2.15 -10.71
CA ALA A 154 25.42 -2.49 -9.29
C ALA A 154 24.02 -2.74 -8.71
N ALA A 155 23.08 -1.84 -9.03
CA ALA A 155 21.67 -1.97 -8.69
C ALA A 155 21.07 -3.27 -9.25
N ALA A 156 21.33 -3.58 -10.53
CA ALA A 156 20.86 -4.82 -11.14
C ALA A 156 21.51 -6.07 -10.54
N GLY A 157 22.79 -6.00 -10.17
CA GLY A 157 23.49 -7.09 -9.45
C GLY A 157 22.84 -7.40 -8.11
N LEU A 158 22.57 -6.36 -7.31
CA LEU A 158 21.91 -6.47 -6.02
C LEU A 158 20.46 -6.94 -6.15
N ALA A 159 19.70 -6.35 -7.09
CA ALA A 159 18.32 -6.70 -7.37
C ALA A 159 18.17 -8.17 -7.77
N ALA A 160 19.09 -8.70 -8.58
CA ALA A 160 19.10 -10.11 -8.96
C ALA A 160 19.28 -11.06 -7.75
N LYS A 161 20.06 -10.64 -6.74
CA LYS A 161 20.26 -11.41 -5.51
C LYS A 161 19.05 -11.35 -4.57
N LEU A 162 18.34 -10.23 -4.57
CA LEU A 162 17.15 -10.00 -3.75
C LEU A 162 15.85 -10.57 -4.35
N GLY A 163 15.95 -11.53 -5.27
CA GLY A 163 14.79 -12.18 -5.90
C GLY A 163 14.37 -11.59 -7.25
N GLY A 164 15.21 -10.77 -7.88
CA GLY A 164 14.95 -10.19 -9.20
C GLY A 164 14.09 -8.92 -9.15
N LEU A 165 14.41 -8.02 -8.21
CA LEU A 165 13.69 -6.76 -8.05
C LEU A 165 13.79 -5.86 -9.28
N SER A 166 12.81 -4.98 -9.46
CA SER A 166 12.86 -3.96 -10.51
C SER A 166 13.84 -2.85 -10.12
N THR A 167 14.60 -2.33 -11.07
CA THR A 167 15.53 -1.22 -10.83
C THR A 167 15.00 0.07 -11.44
N TYR A 168 15.02 1.17 -10.69
CA TYR A 168 14.58 2.49 -11.17
C TYR A 168 15.61 3.57 -10.85
N THR A 169 15.69 4.58 -11.70
CA THR A 169 16.50 5.76 -11.44
C THR A 169 15.64 6.83 -10.77
N THR A 170 16.00 7.25 -9.56
CA THR A 170 15.38 8.40 -8.89
C THR A 170 16.40 9.12 -8.00
N SER A 171 16.25 10.44 -7.88
CA SER A 171 17.03 11.28 -6.98
C SER A 171 16.34 11.55 -5.65
N ASP A 172 15.12 11.04 -5.43
CA ASP A 172 14.32 11.34 -4.22
C ASP A 172 15.00 10.86 -2.92
N TYR A 173 15.89 9.88 -3.03
CA TYR A 173 16.59 9.27 -1.91
C TYR A 173 18.04 9.75 -1.73
N ASP A 174 18.47 10.81 -2.42
CA ASP A 174 19.82 11.36 -2.31
C ASP A 174 20.15 11.86 -0.88
N SER A 175 19.12 12.21 -0.11
CA SER A 175 19.22 12.59 1.30
C SER A 175 19.79 11.49 2.20
N TYR A 176 19.65 10.22 1.81
CA TYR A 176 20.19 9.08 2.53
C TYR A 176 21.69 8.88 2.28
N ASN A 177 22.31 9.61 1.35
CA ASN A 177 23.74 9.49 0.97
C ASN A 177 24.16 8.05 0.62
N ALA A 178 23.21 7.21 0.19
CA ALA A 178 23.45 5.85 -0.27
C ALA A 178 23.46 5.81 -1.80
N LYS A 179 24.40 5.07 -2.39
CA LYS A 179 24.45 4.87 -3.85
C LYS A 179 23.25 4.07 -4.35
N LEU A 180 22.82 3.10 -3.54
CA LEU A 180 21.72 2.18 -3.82
C LEU A 180 20.70 2.22 -2.68
N VAL A 181 19.41 2.31 -3.01
CA VAL A 181 18.33 2.35 -2.03
C VAL A 181 17.35 1.23 -2.36
N VAL A 182 17.23 0.25 -1.49
CA VAL A 182 16.33 -0.90 -1.64
C VAL A 182 15.03 -0.58 -0.93
N LEU A 183 13.94 -0.46 -1.67
CA LEU A 183 12.60 -0.36 -1.10
C LEU A 183 11.91 -1.72 -1.19
N LEU A 184 11.45 -2.21 -0.04
CA LEU A 184 10.74 -3.48 0.05
C LEU A 184 9.24 -3.25 0.12
N GLY A 185 8.52 -3.81 -0.83
CA GLY A 185 7.07 -3.82 -0.90
C GLY A 185 6.46 -5.18 -0.54
N ALA A 186 5.14 -5.25 -0.52
CA ALA A 186 4.37 -6.45 -0.20
C ALA A 186 4.58 -7.60 -1.21
N ASP A 187 5.06 -7.30 -2.41
CA ASP A 187 5.45 -8.25 -3.44
C ASP A 187 6.84 -8.87 -3.23
N TYR A 188 7.58 -8.46 -2.18
CA TYR A 188 8.91 -9.00 -1.92
C TYR A 188 8.84 -10.50 -1.65
N GLN A 189 9.61 -11.29 -2.41
CA GLN A 189 9.74 -12.75 -2.25
C GLN A 189 11.21 -13.19 -2.19
N GLY A 190 12.11 -12.26 -1.88
CA GLY A 190 13.53 -12.52 -1.79
C GLY A 190 13.96 -13.13 -0.45
N PRO A 191 15.27 -13.32 -0.23
CA PRO A 191 15.81 -13.84 1.02
C PRO A 191 15.53 -12.87 2.19
N GLY A 192 15.50 -13.37 3.43
CA GLY A 192 15.31 -12.56 4.65
C GLY A 192 13.89 -12.59 5.24
N LEU A 193 12.88 -13.08 4.51
CA LEU A 193 11.50 -13.16 5.01
C LEU A 193 11.33 -14.18 6.14
N ALA A 194 11.96 -15.34 6.02
CA ALA A 194 11.87 -16.40 7.03
C ALA A 194 12.61 -15.98 8.30
N GLU A 195 13.81 -15.43 8.13
CA GLU A 195 14.67 -14.92 9.19
C GLU A 195 13.97 -13.78 9.95
N ALA A 196 13.32 -12.85 9.24
CA ALA A 196 12.54 -11.78 9.86
C ALA A 196 11.35 -12.31 10.67
N ALA A 197 10.66 -13.34 10.16
CA ALA A 197 9.57 -13.99 10.88
C ALA A 197 10.07 -14.70 12.15
N GLU A 198 11.25 -15.35 12.11
CA GLU A 198 11.87 -15.97 13.27
C GLU A 198 12.33 -14.94 14.31
N MET A 199 12.91 -13.82 13.89
CA MET A 199 13.27 -12.72 14.80
C MET A 199 12.03 -12.13 15.49
N THR A 200 10.96 -11.92 14.72
CA THR A 200 9.69 -11.42 15.25
C THR A 200 9.02 -12.43 16.17
N ALA A 201 9.08 -13.72 15.84
CA ALA A 201 8.57 -14.80 16.70
C ALA A 201 9.37 -14.93 18.00
N THR A 202 10.69 -14.76 17.95
CA THR A 202 11.57 -14.78 19.14
C THR A 202 11.30 -13.58 20.05
N ALA A 203 11.08 -12.39 19.46
CA ALA A 203 10.67 -11.20 20.20
C ALA A 203 9.27 -11.37 20.83
N ALA A 204 8.32 -11.96 20.08
CA ALA A 204 6.97 -12.25 20.56
C ALA A 204 6.92 -13.39 21.59
N ALA A 205 7.88 -14.32 21.57
CA ALA A 205 8.07 -15.37 22.56
C ALA A 205 8.67 -14.86 23.89
N THR A 206 8.96 -13.56 23.98
CA THR A 206 9.17 -12.86 25.26
C THR A 206 7.96 -11.95 25.59
N PRO A 207 6.72 -12.45 25.74
CA PRO A 207 5.64 -11.63 26.26
C PRO A 207 5.71 -11.70 27.78
N GLY A 208 6.29 -10.68 28.41
CA GLY A 208 6.26 -10.53 29.87
C GLY A 208 7.15 -11.50 30.61
N GLY A 209 8.46 -11.23 30.63
CA GLY A 209 9.19 -11.43 31.88
C GLY A 209 8.55 -10.50 32.90
N GLU A 210 7.69 -11.04 33.76
CA GLU A 210 7.33 -10.39 35.01
C GLU A 210 8.59 -9.77 35.59
N ILE A 211 8.53 -8.47 35.87
CA ILE A 211 9.33 -7.83 36.89
C ILE A 211 9.02 -8.51 38.24
N SER A 212 9.44 -9.75 38.40
CA SER A 212 9.70 -10.31 39.71
C SER A 212 10.94 -9.59 40.19
N MET A 213 10.75 -8.68 41.13
CA MET A 213 11.79 -8.05 41.93
C MET A 213 12.60 -9.15 42.64
N GLY A 214 13.52 -9.75 41.89
CA GLY A 214 14.51 -10.72 42.31
C GLY A 214 15.85 -10.18 41.86
N ASN A 215 16.35 -9.25 42.67
CA ASN A 215 17.71 -8.74 42.72
C ASN A 215 18.76 -9.70 42.11
N GLU A 216 19.26 -9.41 40.91
CA GLU A 216 20.59 -9.84 40.50
C GLU A 216 21.17 -8.90 39.41
N THR A 217 22.03 -8.00 39.89
CA THR A 217 23.28 -7.50 39.30
C THR A 217 23.29 -7.02 37.84
N VAL A 218 23.12 -5.71 37.71
CA VAL A 218 23.60 -4.92 36.55
C VAL A 218 25.13 -4.75 36.68
N PRO A 219 25.96 -5.17 35.71
CA PRO A 219 27.29 -4.61 35.56
C PRO A 219 27.26 -3.43 34.57
N GLU A 220 28.07 -2.41 34.88
CA GLU A 220 28.43 -1.27 34.03
C GLU A 220 27.47 -0.08 33.99
N GLY A 221 27.24 0.51 35.17
CA GLY A 221 27.18 1.95 35.33
C GLY A 221 28.49 2.45 35.94
N THR A 222 28.93 3.64 35.58
CA THR A 222 30.07 4.36 36.18
C THR A 222 30.16 4.15 37.70
N PRO A 223 31.36 3.93 38.30
CA PRO A 223 31.47 3.72 39.74
C PRO A 223 30.86 4.92 40.47
N GLU A 224 29.82 4.65 41.27
CA GLU A 224 29.14 5.70 42.04
C GLU A 224 30.07 6.09 43.19
N ILE A 225 30.50 7.36 43.19
CA ILE A 225 31.47 7.89 44.14
C ILE A 225 30.71 8.60 45.26
N ASP A 226 31.03 8.28 46.51
CA ASP A 226 30.46 8.98 47.67
C ASP A 226 30.90 10.46 47.67
N PRO A 227 29.96 11.42 47.66
CA PRO A 227 30.31 12.84 47.67
C PRO A 227 31.00 13.32 48.96
N ALA A 228 30.92 12.57 50.07
CA ALA A 228 31.54 12.93 51.34
C ALA A 228 33.01 12.50 51.46
N THR A 229 33.34 11.31 50.93
CA THR A 229 34.68 10.71 51.05
C THR A 229 35.47 10.70 49.74
N GLY A 230 34.78 10.82 48.60
CA GLY A 230 35.38 10.67 47.27
C GLY A 230 35.78 9.23 46.93
N TRP A 231 35.26 8.25 47.67
CA TRP A 231 35.59 6.83 47.51
C TRP A 231 34.51 6.10 46.69
N GLU A 232 34.91 5.03 46.03
CA GLU A 232 33.98 4.17 45.28
C GLU A 232 33.03 3.46 46.25
N ILE A 233 31.74 3.43 45.92
CA ILE A 233 30.73 2.74 46.71
C ILE A 233 30.62 1.29 46.21
N ASP A 234 30.72 0.33 47.14
CA ASP A 234 30.51 -1.08 46.82
C ASP A 234 29.04 -1.33 46.48
N PRO A 235 28.71 -1.82 45.26
CA PRO A 235 27.33 -2.07 44.86
C PRO A 235 26.65 -3.18 45.67
N ALA A 236 27.40 -4.07 46.31
CA ALA A 236 26.84 -5.16 47.12
C ALA A 236 26.43 -4.71 48.52
N THR A 237 27.11 -3.71 49.09
CA THR A 237 26.92 -3.28 50.48
C THR A 237 26.41 -1.84 50.62
N GLY A 238 26.53 -1.01 49.59
CA GLY A 238 26.17 0.41 49.60
C GLY A 238 27.11 1.28 50.43
N PHE A 239 28.28 0.75 50.82
CA PHE A 239 29.25 1.44 51.66
C PHE A 239 30.48 1.89 50.88
N PRO A 240 31.19 2.96 51.33
CA PRO A 240 32.45 3.38 50.73
C PRO A 240 33.53 2.29 50.86
N ILE A 241 34.21 1.99 49.76
CA ILE A 241 35.38 1.10 49.70
C ILE A 241 36.61 1.93 50.05
N ASP A 242 37.33 1.54 51.09
CA ASP A 242 38.62 2.18 51.41
C ASP A 242 39.67 1.76 50.37
N PRO A 243 40.29 2.70 49.63
CA PRO A 243 41.29 2.38 48.61
C PRO A 243 42.56 1.72 49.16
N ALA A 244 42.84 1.85 50.47
CA ALA A 244 44.00 1.22 51.10
C ALA A 244 43.78 -0.27 51.44
N THR A 245 42.54 -0.68 51.67
CA THR A 245 42.21 -2.02 52.17
C THR A 245 41.32 -2.82 51.23
N GLY A 246 40.64 -2.18 50.28
CA GLY A 246 39.73 -2.81 49.31
C GLY A 246 38.46 -3.39 49.95
N LEU A 247 38.15 -3.00 51.19
CA LEU A 247 36.98 -3.47 51.93
C LEU A 247 35.96 -2.33 52.11
N ALA A 248 34.69 -2.71 52.13
CA ALA A 248 33.57 -1.82 52.43
C ALA A 248 33.61 -1.35 53.90
N THR A 249 33.52 -0.04 54.14
CA THR A 249 33.62 0.56 55.47
C THR A 249 32.26 1.06 55.96
N ASP A 250 31.78 0.58 57.11
CA ASP A 250 30.52 1.05 57.71
C ASP A 250 30.69 2.46 58.32
N PRO A 251 29.97 3.49 57.84
CA PRO A 251 30.05 4.84 58.40
C PRO A 251 29.51 4.94 59.84
N ALA A 252 28.71 3.98 60.31
CA ALA A 252 28.18 3.95 61.68
C ALA A 252 29.16 3.36 62.70
N ALA A 253 30.22 2.67 62.27
CA ALA A 253 31.21 2.07 63.16
C ALA A 253 32.26 3.08 63.69
N ALA A 254 32.32 4.28 63.12
CA ALA A 254 33.32 5.29 63.47
C ALA A 254 32.98 6.14 64.72
N THR A 255 31.85 5.88 65.39
CA THR A 255 31.50 6.52 66.66
C THR A 255 31.32 5.50 67.78
N SER A 256 32.44 5.12 68.40
CA SER A 256 32.53 4.71 69.81
C SER A 256 33.88 5.10 70.37
#